data_AF-A0A2V7FXG3-F1
#
_entry.id   AF-A0A2V7FXG3-F1
#
_cell.length_a   1.000
_cell.length_b   1.000
_cell.length_c   1.000
_cell.angle_alpha   90.00
_cell.angle_beta   90.00
_cell.angle_gamma   90.00
#
_symmetry.space_group_name_H-M   'P 1'
#
loop_
_entity.id
_entity.type
_entity.pdbx_description
1 polymer ?
#
loop_
_entity_poly.entity_id
_entity_poly.type
_entity_poly.pdbx_seq_one_letter_code
_entity_poly.pdbx_strand_id
1 'polypeptide(L)'
;ELARRLGFELTLLAVDSPGQEQKATWLQVRKINPNWIFMSGWGVMNQVAVKEAASIGFPMDHFIGNWWSASDADVVPAGDGAKGYKGATFHAPGTNFKVHQDLFKHVYDKGKGAGERARVGEVLYNRGVVNAMFSAEAIRTAMTKYGNKPLTGEQVRWGFEHLNLTDKRLEELGMKGFTHPVKVTCEDHEGSGPVLFEQWDGKKWTIVSDWVPVMRDVVRPKLEAAAVEEGKKLGYTMRDCAKEQ
;
A
#
# COMPACT_ATOMS: atom_id res chain seq x y z
N GLU A 1 -7.07 20.73 -9.51
CA GLU A 1 -5.90 21.05 -10.36
C GLU A 1 -5.60 19.97 -11.39
N LEU A 2 -5.35 18.71 -11.01
CA LEU A 2 -5.08 17.63 -11.98
C LEU A 2 -6.22 17.42 -12.98
N ALA A 3 -7.48 17.42 -12.53
CA ALA A 3 -8.67 17.37 -13.40
C ALA A 3 -8.62 18.42 -14.52
N ARG A 4 -8.29 19.66 -14.17
CA ARG A 4 -8.14 20.78 -15.10
C ARG A 4 -6.93 20.59 -16.03
N ARG A 5 -5.77 20.16 -15.50
CA ARG A 5 -4.53 19.98 -16.29
C ARG A 5 -4.62 18.83 -17.29
N LEU A 6 -5.27 17.74 -16.90
CA LEU A 6 -5.35 16.50 -17.67
C LEU A 6 -6.69 16.34 -18.43
N GLY A 7 -7.61 17.30 -18.29
CA GLY A 7 -8.84 17.36 -19.06
C GLY A 7 -9.87 16.30 -18.70
N PHE A 8 -9.94 15.86 -17.43
CA PHE A 8 -10.96 14.93 -16.96
C PHE A 8 -11.95 15.61 -16.01
N GLU A 9 -13.19 15.11 -16.00
CA GLU A 9 -14.20 15.50 -15.04
C GLU A 9 -14.07 14.67 -13.76
N LEU A 10 -14.04 15.34 -12.61
CA LEU A 10 -13.94 14.70 -11.31
C LEU A 10 -15.23 14.93 -10.53
N THR A 11 -15.93 13.85 -10.21
CA THR A 11 -17.01 13.87 -9.23
C THR A 11 -16.58 13.11 -7.99
N LEU A 12 -16.71 13.77 -6.83
CA LEU A 12 -16.40 13.17 -5.54
C LEU A 12 -17.70 12.73 -4.87
N LEU A 13 -17.79 11.44 -4.55
CA LEU A 13 -18.92 10.86 -3.86
C LEU A 13 -18.43 10.26 -2.54
N ALA A 14 -18.90 10.84 -1.43
CA ALA A 14 -18.57 10.33 -0.10
C ALA A 14 -19.42 9.09 0.22
N VAL A 15 -18.82 8.17 0.97
CA VAL A 15 -19.52 7.04 1.60
C VAL A 15 -19.24 7.14 3.10
N ASP A 16 -20.28 7.36 3.88
CA ASP A 16 -20.16 7.49 5.33
C ASP A 16 -19.85 6.13 5.99
N SER A 17 -19.02 6.16 7.03
CA SER A 17 -18.75 4.97 7.86
C SER A 17 -20.03 4.48 8.53
N PRO A 18 -20.30 3.16 8.57
CA PRO A 18 -19.43 2.03 8.21
C PRO A 18 -19.48 1.61 6.73
N GLY A 19 -20.24 2.32 5.88
CA GLY A 19 -20.31 2.11 4.44
C GLY A 19 -20.96 0.79 4.00
N GLN A 20 -21.85 0.23 4.83
CA GLN A 20 -22.61 -0.97 4.49
C GLN A 20 -23.75 -0.70 3.51
N GLU A 21 -24.34 0.49 3.57
CA GLU A 21 -25.40 0.94 2.67
C GLU A 21 -24.84 2.00 1.71
N GLN A 22 -24.72 1.66 0.44
CA GLN A 22 -24.16 2.57 -0.57
C GLN A 22 -25.11 2.84 -1.75
N LYS A 23 -26.34 2.32 -1.71
CA LYS A 23 -27.29 2.42 -2.83
C LYS A 23 -27.50 3.84 -3.34
N ALA A 24 -27.63 4.82 -2.44
CA ALA A 24 -27.80 6.23 -2.84
C ALA A 24 -26.58 6.76 -3.61
N THR A 25 -25.37 6.40 -3.19
CA THR A 25 -24.13 6.72 -3.89
C THR A 25 -24.07 6.01 -5.25
N TRP A 26 -24.41 4.73 -5.30
CA TRP A 26 -24.37 3.96 -6.56
C TRP A 26 -25.47 4.34 -7.56
N LEU A 27 -26.61 4.85 -7.09
CA LEU A 27 -27.60 5.50 -7.95
C LEU A 27 -27.02 6.76 -8.62
N GLN A 28 -26.22 7.55 -7.89
CA GLN A 28 -25.51 8.70 -8.47
C GLN A 28 -24.45 8.23 -9.47
N VAL A 29 -23.65 7.21 -9.14
CA VAL A 29 -22.67 6.62 -10.06
C VAL A 29 -23.33 6.17 -11.36
N ARG A 30 -24.46 5.46 -11.27
CA ARG A 30 -25.22 5.03 -12.46
C ARG A 30 -25.73 6.20 -13.29
N LYS A 31 -26.17 7.29 -12.66
CA LYS A 31 -26.64 8.50 -13.35
C LYS A 31 -25.51 9.26 -14.03
N ILE A 32 -24.36 9.35 -13.37
CA ILE A 32 -23.13 9.99 -13.89
C ILE A 32 -22.54 9.15 -15.03
N ASN A 33 -22.63 7.82 -14.93
CA ASN A 33 -22.07 6.86 -15.86
C ASN A 33 -20.57 7.13 -16.16
N PRO A 34 -19.70 7.13 -15.12
CA PRO A 34 -18.30 7.53 -15.28
C PRO A 34 -17.51 6.52 -16.12
N ASN A 35 -16.47 6.98 -16.83
CA ASN A 35 -15.58 6.09 -17.57
C ASN A 35 -14.68 5.24 -16.66
N TRP A 36 -14.33 5.78 -15.49
CA TRP A 36 -13.45 5.16 -14.50
C TRP A 36 -13.97 5.44 -13.10
N ILE A 37 -13.79 4.49 -12.20
CA ILE A 37 -14.02 4.67 -10.77
C ILE A 37 -12.70 4.48 -10.04
N PHE A 38 -12.35 5.46 -9.20
CA PHE A 38 -11.32 5.32 -8.19
C PHE A 38 -11.97 5.22 -6.82
N MET A 39 -11.72 4.13 -6.08
CA MET A 39 -12.20 3.97 -4.71
C MET A 39 -11.07 4.13 -3.71
N SER A 40 -11.26 5.07 -2.78
CA SER A 40 -10.43 5.20 -1.60
C SER A 40 -11.21 4.80 -0.35
N GLY A 41 -11.51 3.51 -0.22
CA GLY A 41 -12.26 2.94 0.90
C GLY A 41 -11.40 2.15 1.90
N TRP A 42 -12.04 1.63 2.94
CA TRP A 42 -11.44 0.72 3.92
C TRP A 42 -12.45 -0.26 4.53
N GLY A 43 -12.07 -1.53 4.64
CA GLY A 43 -12.87 -2.53 5.34
C GLY A 43 -14.17 -2.87 4.61
N VAL A 44 -15.28 -3.00 5.33
CA VAL A 44 -16.54 -3.54 4.79
C VAL A 44 -17.08 -2.73 3.61
N MET A 45 -16.84 -1.42 3.55
CA MET A 45 -17.32 -0.59 2.43
C MET A 45 -16.70 -0.97 1.08
N ASN A 46 -15.49 -1.56 1.07
CA ASN A 46 -14.83 -1.96 -0.16
C ASN A 46 -15.61 -3.09 -0.85
N GLN A 47 -15.93 -4.17 -0.13
CA GLN A 47 -16.69 -5.28 -0.69
C GLN A 47 -18.10 -4.88 -1.09
N VAL A 48 -18.72 -3.92 -0.38
CA VAL A 48 -20.03 -3.38 -0.75
C VAL A 48 -19.92 -2.61 -2.07
N ALA A 49 -18.92 -1.74 -2.21
CA ALA A 49 -18.68 -1.00 -3.43
C ALA A 49 -18.43 -1.92 -4.64
N VAL A 50 -17.61 -2.97 -4.49
CA VAL A 50 -17.36 -3.96 -5.56
C VAL A 50 -18.66 -4.70 -5.93
N LYS A 51 -19.48 -5.09 -4.95
CA LYS A 51 -20.79 -5.72 -5.19
C LYS A 51 -21.77 -4.79 -5.92
N GLU A 52 -21.84 -3.54 -5.49
CA GLU A 52 -22.74 -2.55 -6.09
C GLU A 52 -22.33 -2.24 -7.53
N ALA A 53 -21.03 -2.08 -7.81
CA ALA A 53 -20.49 -1.96 -9.16
C ALA A 53 -20.88 -3.15 -10.05
N ALA A 54 -20.69 -4.37 -9.54
CA ALA A 54 -21.07 -5.59 -10.24
C ALA A 54 -22.59 -5.65 -10.50
N SER A 55 -23.42 -5.21 -9.55
CA SER A 55 -24.89 -5.24 -9.66
C SER A 55 -25.43 -4.32 -10.77
N ILE A 56 -24.70 -3.24 -11.08
CA ILE A 56 -25.04 -2.31 -12.17
C ILE A 56 -24.31 -2.65 -13.47
N GLY A 57 -23.51 -3.72 -13.51
CA GLY A 57 -22.75 -4.14 -14.68
C GLY A 57 -21.61 -3.17 -15.06
N PHE A 58 -21.02 -2.50 -14.08
CA PHE A 58 -19.89 -1.60 -14.33
C PHE A 58 -18.66 -2.41 -14.83
N PRO A 59 -17.93 -1.93 -15.86
CA PRO A 59 -16.71 -2.58 -16.33
C PRO A 59 -15.64 -2.59 -15.23
N MET A 60 -15.44 -3.74 -14.59
CA MET A 60 -14.58 -3.83 -13.40
C MET A 60 -13.09 -3.57 -13.69
N ASP A 61 -12.64 -3.75 -14.92
CA ASP A 61 -11.31 -3.34 -15.37
C ASP A 61 -11.13 -1.82 -15.46
N HIS A 62 -12.21 -1.06 -15.30
CA HIS A 62 -12.23 0.38 -15.12
C HIS A 62 -12.47 0.82 -13.66
N PHE A 63 -12.50 -0.13 -12.73
CA PHE A 63 -12.66 0.12 -11.31
C PHE A 63 -11.35 -0.15 -10.58
N ILE A 64 -10.71 0.92 -10.09
CA ILE A 64 -9.42 0.88 -9.39
C ILE A 64 -9.60 1.26 -7.92
N GLY A 65 -9.24 0.35 -7.03
CA GLY A 65 -9.06 0.62 -5.60
C GLY A 65 -7.69 1.21 -5.27
N ASN A 66 -7.64 2.01 -4.21
CA ASN A 66 -6.39 2.27 -3.51
C ASN A 66 -5.80 0.97 -2.92
N TRP A 67 -4.62 1.04 -2.34
CA TRP A 67 -3.99 -0.16 -1.79
C TRP A 67 -4.77 -0.75 -0.60
N TRP A 68 -5.49 0.04 0.18
CA TRP A 68 -6.36 -0.47 1.25
C TRP A 68 -7.65 -1.16 0.78
N SER A 69 -7.91 -1.16 -0.53
CA SER A 69 -9.07 -1.79 -1.16
C SER A 69 -8.68 -2.81 -2.22
N ALA A 70 -7.51 -3.42 -2.05
CA ALA A 70 -6.92 -4.40 -2.94
C ALA A 70 -6.67 -5.73 -2.22
N SER A 71 -7.55 -6.17 -1.32
CA SER A 71 -7.42 -7.45 -0.62
C SER A 71 -8.43 -8.48 -1.10
N ASP A 72 -8.13 -9.76 -0.86
CA ASP A 72 -9.05 -10.88 -1.14
C ASP A 72 -10.42 -10.66 -0.46
N ALA A 73 -10.44 -10.08 0.74
CA ALA A 73 -11.67 -9.78 1.48
C ALA A 73 -12.55 -8.71 0.80
N ASP A 74 -11.99 -7.87 -0.05
CA ASP A 74 -12.72 -6.83 -0.79
C ASP A 74 -13.41 -7.40 -2.04
N VAL A 75 -12.85 -8.47 -2.64
CA VAL A 75 -13.28 -8.98 -3.96
C VAL A 75 -13.99 -10.32 -3.90
N VAL A 76 -13.56 -11.24 -3.04
CA VAL A 76 -14.15 -12.58 -2.90
C VAL A 76 -15.66 -12.53 -2.63
N PRO A 77 -16.19 -11.63 -1.78
CA PRO A 77 -17.63 -11.58 -1.52
C PRO A 77 -18.50 -11.22 -2.73
N ALA A 78 -17.94 -10.57 -3.76
CA ALA A 78 -18.64 -10.25 -5.01
C ALA A 78 -18.54 -11.38 -6.05
N GLY A 79 -17.79 -12.45 -5.77
CA GLY A 79 -17.63 -13.60 -6.64
C GLY A 79 -17.15 -13.22 -8.04
N ASP A 80 -17.80 -13.79 -9.06
CA ASP A 80 -17.49 -13.52 -10.47
C ASP A 80 -17.69 -12.04 -10.86
N GLY A 81 -18.52 -11.30 -10.12
CA GLY A 81 -18.74 -9.88 -10.33
C GLY A 81 -17.51 -9.01 -10.05
N ALA A 82 -16.49 -9.52 -9.35
CA ALA A 82 -15.24 -8.78 -9.12
C ALA A 82 -14.18 -9.00 -10.20
N LYS A 83 -14.39 -9.92 -11.16
CA LYS A 83 -13.39 -10.21 -12.20
C LYS A 83 -13.08 -8.95 -13.01
N GLY A 84 -11.80 -8.59 -13.09
CA GLY A 84 -11.34 -7.38 -13.73
C GLY A 84 -11.02 -6.24 -12.77
N TYR A 85 -11.51 -6.27 -11.53
CA TYR A 85 -11.23 -5.23 -10.54
C TYR A 85 -9.73 -5.04 -10.34
N LYS A 86 -9.30 -3.78 -10.26
CA LYS A 86 -7.90 -3.41 -10.08
C LYS A 86 -7.68 -2.79 -8.72
N GLY A 87 -6.49 -2.99 -8.17
CA GLY A 87 -6.06 -2.40 -6.91
C GLY A 87 -4.62 -1.92 -6.99
N ALA A 88 -4.31 -0.81 -6.33
CA ALA A 88 -2.92 -0.40 -6.15
C ALA A 88 -2.21 -1.33 -5.14
N THR A 89 -0.92 -1.56 -5.32
CA THR A 89 -0.09 -2.32 -4.38
C THR A 89 1.36 -1.82 -4.40
N PHE A 90 2.14 -2.22 -3.42
CA PHE A 90 3.59 -1.95 -3.34
C PHE A 90 4.39 -3.25 -3.09
N HIS A 91 3.72 -4.39 -3.26
CA HIS A 91 4.33 -5.69 -3.23
C HIS A 91 3.61 -6.62 -4.21
N ALA A 92 4.29 -7.66 -4.66
CA ALA A 92 3.67 -8.69 -5.47
C ALA A 92 2.68 -9.54 -4.63
N PRO A 93 1.61 -10.08 -5.24
CA PRO A 93 0.71 -11.01 -4.58
C PRO A 93 1.29 -12.43 -4.52
N GLY A 94 0.72 -13.27 -3.65
CA GLY A 94 1.04 -14.70 -3.59
C GLY A 94 2.31 -15.04 -2.79
N THR A 95 2.84 -16.24 -3.02
CA THR A 95 3.86 -16.88 -2.16
C THR A 95 5.11 -17.34 -2.91
N ASN A 96 5.31 -16.91 -4.15
CA ASN A 96 6.34 -17.45 -5.04
C ASN A 96 7.75 -16.86 -4.78
N PHE A 97 8.01 -16.32 -3.59
CA PHE A 97 9.27 -15.67 -3.23
C PHE A 97 10.02 -16.47 -2.16
N LYS A 98 11.35 -16.30 -2.13
CA LYS A 98 12.22 -17.01 -1.19
C LYS A 98 11.84 -16.71 0.26
N VAL A 99 11.44 -15.49 0.58
CA VAL A 99 10.95 -15.13 1.93
C VAL A 99 9.77 -16.01 2.37
N HIS A 100 8.84 -16.33 1.47
CA HIS A 100 7.70 -17.19 1.78
C HIS A 100 8.12 -18.64 1.97
N GLN A 101 9.08 -19.12 1.18
CA GLN A 101 9.66 -20.46 1.36
C GLN A 101 10.34 -20.58 2.73
N ASP A 102 11.13 -19.58 3.12
CA ASP A 102 11.81 -19.51 4.41
C ASP A 102 10.78 -19.40 5.56
N LEU A 103 9.72 -18.62 5.37
CA LEU A 103 8.60 -18.53 6.32
C LEU A 103 7.90 -19.88 6.52
N PHE A 104 7.60 -20.60 5.45
CA PHE A 104 7.02 -21.94 5.56
C PHE A 104 7.95 -22.88 6.32
N LYS A 105 9.22 -22.95 5.92
CA LYS A 105 10.23 -23.85 6.51
C LYS A 105 10.54 -23.56 7.98
N HIS A 106 10.71 -22.29 8.32
CA HIS A 106 11.23 -21.88 9.63
C HIS A 106 10.13 -21.57 10.64
N VAL A 107 8.92 -21.25 10.19
CA VAL A 107 7.80 -20.88 11.06
C VAL A 107 6.67 -21.90 10.99
N TYR A 108 6.04 -22.08 9.83
CA TYR A 108 4.84 -22.92 9.73
C TYR A 108 5.13 -24.42 9.88
N ASP A 109 6.17 -24.95 9.23
CA ASP A 109 6.57 -26.36 9.32
C ASP A 109 7.04 -26.74 10.73
N LYS A 110 7.39 -25.73 11.55
CA LYS A 110 7.74 -25.89 12.96
C LYS A 110 6.57 -25.65 13.92
N GLY A 111 5.36 -25.48 13.41
CA GLY A 111 4.16 -25.22 14.23
C GLY A 111 4.16 -23.87 14.95
N LYS A 112 4.94 -22.89 14.47
CA LYS A 112 5.06 -21.55 15.08
C LYS A 112 4.28 -20.47 14.33
N GLY A 113 3.45 -20.86 13.36
CA GLY A 113 2.58 -19.94 12.62
C GLY A 113 1.41 -19.50 13.49
N ALA A 114 1.14 -18.19 13.55
CA ALA A 114 0.03 -17.62 14.30
C ALA A 114 -1.32 -17.63 13.55
N GLY A 115 -1.30 -17.88 12.23
CA GLY A 115 -2.49 -17.87 11.37
C GLY A 115 -2.60 -19.13 10.52
N GLU A 116 -3.65 -19.19 9.71
CA GLU A 116 -3.87 -20.29 8.77
C GLU A 116 -2.81 -20.30 7.67
N ARG A 117 -2.15 -21.46 7.48
CA ARG A 117 -1.11 -21.62 6.45
C ARG A 117 -1.61 -21.26 5.04
N ALA A 118 -2.88 -21.53 4.74
CA ALA A 118 -3.49 -21.26 3.44
C ALA A 118 -3.61 -19.75 3.11
N ARG A 119 -3.60 -18.89 4.13
CA ARG A 119 -3.71 -17.43 3.97
C ARG A 119 -2.36 -16.74 3.77
N VAL A 120 -1.26 -17.48 3.88
CA VAL A 120 0.07 -16.95 3.52
C VAL A 120 0.05 -16.57 2.04
N GLY A 121 0.44 -15.33 1.73
CA GLY A 121 0.42 -14.82 0.37
C GLY A 121 -0.79 -13.94 0.03
N GLU A 122 -1.84 -13.97 0.86
CA GLU A 122 -2.90 -12.96 0.76
C GLU A 122 -2.31 -11.57 0.95
N VAL A 123 -2.94 -10.58 0.34
CA VAL A 123 -2.39 -9.22 0.25
C VAL A 123 -2.05 -8.64 1.63
N LEU A 124 -2.93 -8.78 2.62
CA LEU A 124 -2.68 -8.27 3.97
C LEU A 124 -1.55 -9.02 4.70
N TYR A 125 -1.41 -10.34 4.45
CA TYR A 125 -0.30 -11.11 5.00
C TYR A 125 1.03 -10.61 4.44
N ASN A 126 1.09 -10.42 3.13
CA ASN A 126 2.27 -9.93 2.42
C ASN A 126 2.68 -8.52 2.85
N ARG A 127 1.72 -7.64 3.17
CA ARG A 127 2.02 -6.33 3.79
C ARG A 127 2.66 -6.46 5.15
N GLY A 128 2.18 -7.39 5.97
CA GLY A 128 2.80 -7.71 7.26
C GLY A 128 4.27 -8.12 7.10
N VAL A 129 4.56 -8.96 6.10
CA VAL A 129 5.92 -9.39 5.75
C VAL A 129 6.80 -8.20 5.32
N VAL A 130 6.30 -7.31 4.45
CA VAL A 130 7.03 -6.10 4.03
C VAL A 130 7.29 -5.16 5.22
N ASN A 131 6.28 -4.91 6.06
CA ASN A 131 6.42 -4.03 7.22
C ASN A 131 7.41 -4.58 8.27
N ALA A 132 7.39 -5.89 8.50
CA ALA A 132 8.35 -6.56 9.37
C ALA A 132 9.79 -6.43 8.83
N MET A 133 9.96 -6.52 7.51
CA MET A 133 11.25 -6.32 6.84
C MET A 133 11.76 -4.89 7.03
N PHE A 134 10.95 -3.86 6.80
CA PHE A 134 11.34 -2.48 7.05
C PHE A 134 11.78 -2.25 8.49
N SER A 135 11.02 -2.77 9.46
CA SER A 135 11.34 -2.64 10.88
C SER A 135 12.66 -3.33 11.24
N ALA A 136 12.88 -4.56 10.76
CA ALA A 136 14.09 -5.31 11.02
C ALA A 136 15.34 -4.66 10.39
N GLU A 137 15.21 -4.16 9.16
CA GLU A 137 16.30 -3.50 8.43
C GLU A 137 16.64 -2.13 9.02
N ALA A 138 15.66 -1.36 9.47
CA ALA A 138 15.89 -0.11 10.20
C ALA A 138 16.66 -0.35 11.52
N ILE A 139 16.23 -1.34 12.31
CA ILE A 139 16.92 -1.71 13.55
C ILE A 139 18.36 -2.14 13.25
N ARG A 140 18.57 -3.00 12.26
CA ARG A 140 19.92 -3.44 11.85
C ARG A 140 20.79 -2.26 11.39
N THR A 141 20.23 -1.34 10.63
CA THR A 141 20.91 -0.12 10.19
C THR A 141 21.37 0.68 11.40
N ALA A 142 20.50 0.91 12.38
CA ALA A 142 20.86 1.58 13.62
C ALA A 142 21.93 0.83 14.44
N MET A 143 21.88 -0.51 14.48
CA MET A 143 22.89 -1.33 15.17
C MET A 143 24.29 -1.15 14.57
N THR A 144 24.43 -0.78 13.29
CA THR A 144 25.74 -0.47 12.69
C THR A 144 26.38 0.78 13.32
N LYS A 145 25.58 1.75 13.76
CA LYS A 145 26.05 3.00 14.38
C LYS A 145 26.14 2.90 15.91
N TYR A 146 25.15 2.28 16.55
CA TYR A 146 25.01 2.27 18.00
C TYR A 146 25.43 0.96 18.68
N GLY A 147 25.83 -0.04 17.89
CA GLY A 147 26.28 -1.35 18.33
C GLY A 147 25.17 -2.41 18.40
N ASN A 148 25.58 -3.68 18.46
CA ASN A 148 24.70 -4.84 18.54
C ASN A 148 24.13 -5.02 19.97
N LYS A 149 23.20 -4.15 20.35
CA LYS A 149 22.53 -4.13 21.66
C LYS A 149 21.09 -3.63 21.51
N PRO A 150 20.24 -3.76 22.55
CA PRO A 150 18.94 -3.11 22.55
C PRO A 150 19.06 -1.60 22.31
N LEU A 151 18.22 -1.08 21.41
CA LEU A 151 18.26 0.31 20.95
C LEU A 151 17.10 1.13 21.54
N THR A 152 17.31 2.45 21.68
CA THR A 152 16.25 3.40 22.04
C THR A 152 15.39 3.77 20.83
N GLY A 153 14.22 4.36 21.05
CA GLY A 153 13.35 4.84 19.97
C GLY A 153 14.03 5.86 19.04
N GLU A 154 14.87 6.74 19.59
CA GLU A 154 15.65 7.71 18.79
C GLU A 154 16.69 7.04 17.90
N GLN A 155 17.35 5.98 18.41
CA GLN A 155 18.31 5.21 17.63
C GLN A 155 17.61 4.44 16.50
N VAL A 156 16.42 3.89 16.76
CA VAL A 156 15.62 3.23 15.73
C VAL A 156 15.08 4.22 14.71
N ARG A 157 14.65 5.42 15.12
CA ARG A 157 14.32 6.53 14.21
C ARG A 157 15.49 6.82 13.28
N TRP A 158 16.70 6.98 13.82
CA TRP A 158 17.91 7.18 13.02
C TRP A 158 18.10 6.02 12.02
N GLY A 159 17.88 4.78 12.43
CA GLY A 159 17.92 3.61 11.55
C GLY A 159 16.91 3.66 10.39
N PHE A 160 15.68 4.11 10.64
CA PHE A 160 14.69 4.35 9.59
C PHE A 160 15.14 5.47 8.64
N GLU A 161 15.62 6.58 9.18
CA GLU A 161 16.10 7.74 8.38
C GLU A 161 17.40 7.46 7.61
N HIS A 162 18.03 6.30 7.79
CA HIS A 162 19.21 5.86 7.05
C HIS A 162 18.97 4.53 6.33
N LEU A 163 17.71 4.09 6.26
CA LEU A 163 17.33 2.85 5.61
C LEU A 163 17.62 2.95 4.10
N ASN A 164 18.44 2.02 3.60
CA ASN A 164 18.81 1.93 2.19
C ASN A 164 18.70 0.47 1.71
N LEU A 165 17.50 0.11 1.27
CA LEU A 165 17.19 -1.21 0.73
C LEU A 165 17.46 -1.22 -0.77
N THR A 166 18.61 -1.74 -1.15
CA THR A 166 19.00 -1.94 -2.55
C THR A 166 18.41 -3.25 -3.10
N ASP A 167 18.38 -3.41 -4.42
CA ASP A 167 18.01 -4.70 -5.05
C ASP A 167 18.85 -5.87 -4.52
N LYS A 168 20.16 -5.65 -4.35
CA LYS A 168 21.06 -6.65 -3.76
C LYS A 168 20.62 -7.04 -2.35
N ARG A 169 20.26 -6.06 -1.52
CA ARG A 169 19.80 -6.32 -0.16
C ARG A 169 18.46 -7.07 -0.15
N LEU A 170 17.53 -6.69 -1.03
CA LEU A 170 16.27 -7.41 -1.20
C LEU A 170 16.49 -8.86 -1.65
N GLU A 171 17.48 -9.13 -2.51
CA GLU A 171 17.86 -10.48 -2.90
C GLU A 171 18.40 -11.31 -1.72
N GLU A 172 19.29 -10.73 -0.90
CA GLU A 172 19.80 -11.36 0.32
C GLU A 172 18.68 -11.72 1.32
N LEU A 173 17.62 -10.90 1.36
CA LEU A 173 16.44 -11.10 2.21
C LEU A 173 15.40 -12.04 1.60
N GLY A 174 15.61 -12.52 0.37
CA GLY A 174 14.63 -13.34 -0.35
C GLY A 174 13.41 -12.59 -0.85
N MET A 175 13.50 -11.25 -0.95
CA MET A 175 12.45 -10.30 -1.36
C MET A 175 12.60 -9.83 -2.82
N LYS A 176 13.54 -10.39 -3.58
CA LYS A 176 13.75 -10.01 -4.99
C LYS A 176 12.46 -10.18 -5.81
N GLY A 177 12.04 -9.12 -6.49
CA GLY A 177 10.78 -9.09 -7.26
C GLY A 177 9.50 -9.07 -6.41
N PHE A 178 9.61 -9.13 -5.08
CA PHE A 178 8.45 -9.06 -4.19
C PHE A 178 8.06 -7.61 -3.88
N THR A 179 9.03 -6.71 -3.77
CA THR A 179 8.81 -5.27 -3.57
C THR A 179 9.94 -4.49 -4.26
N HIS A 180 9.99 -3.17 -4.11
CA HIS A 180 10.98 -2.31 -4.75
C HIS A 180 12.07 -1.82 -3.77
N PRO A 181 13.23 -1.38 -4.29
CA PRO A 181 14.23 -0.67 -3.50
C PRO A 181 13.68 0.60 -2.85
N VAL A 182 14.03 0.81 -1.59
CA VAL A 182 13.56 1.96 -0.79
C VAL A 182 14.76 2.64 -0.16
N LYS A 183 14.82 3.97 -0.29
CA LYS A 183 15.79 4.81 0.41
C LYS A 183 15.06 5.89 1.19
N VAL A 184 15.17 5.83 2.52
CA VAL A 184 14.57 6.79 3.43
C VAL A 184 15.64 7.76 3.91
N THR A 185 15.25 9.02 4.11
CA THR A 185 16.11 10.08 4.68
C THR A 185 15.32 10.88 5.70
N CYS A 186 15.99 11.73 6.49
CA CYS A 186 15.30 12.71 7.36
C CYS A 186 14.33 13.62 6.58
N GLU A 187 14.60 13.91 5.31
CA GLU A 187 13.76 14.78 4.47
C GLU A 187 12.66 14.02 3.70
N ASP A 188 12.75 12.70 3.62
CA ASP A 188 11.82 11.83 2.89
C ASP A 188 11.63 10.51 3.66
N HIS A 189 10.59 10.51 4.51
CA HIS A 189 10.21 9.37 5.34
C HIS A 189 9.41 8.29 4.57
N GLU A 190 9.14 8.49 3.28
CA GLU A 190 8.42 7.53 2.42
C GLU A 190 9.40 6.73 1.56
N GLY A 191 10.41 7.39 1.00
CA GLY A 191 11.43 6.75 0.16
C GLY A 191 11.00 6.51 -1.28
N SER A 192 10.32 7.49 -1.89
CA SER A 192 9.83 7.63 -3.29
C SER A 192 8.39 7.19 -3.58
N GLY A 193 7.86 6.18 -2.89
CA GLY A 193 6.44 5.80 -2.93
C GLY A 193 5.80 5.33 -4.25
N PRO A 194 6.51 4.70 -5.21
CA PRO A 194 5.86 4.18 -6.41
C PRO A 194 4.88 3.05 -6.07
N VAL A 195 3.87 2.85 -6.92
CA VAL A 195 2.89 1.77 -6.77
C VAL A 195 2.80 0.91 -8.03
N LEU A 196 2.45 -0.35 -7.87
CA LEU A 196 1.99 -1.24 -8.93
C LEU A 196 0.46 -1.26 -8.95
N PHE A 197 -0.11 -1.73 -10.05
CA PHE A 197 -1.51 -2.13 -10.14
C PHE A 197 -1.61 -3.63 -10.38
N GLU A 198 -2.46 -4.26 -9.58
CA GLU A 198 -2.83 -5.66 -9.72
C GLU A 198 -4.30 -5.81 -10.10
N GLN A 199 -4.62 -6.89 -10.80
CA GLN A 199 -5.96 -7.19 -11.28
C GLN A 199 -6.43 -8.55 -10.75
N TRP A 200 -7.67 -8.60 -10.29
CA TRP A 200 -8.33 -9.81 -9.81
C TRP A 200 -8.93 -10.61 -10.98
N ASP A 201 -8.56 -11.89 -11.10
CA ASP A 201 -9.08 -12.80 -12.14
C ASP A 201 -10.28 -13.65 -11.70
N GLY A 202 -10.77 -13.44 -10.47
CA GLY A 202 -11.79 -14.26 -9.82
C GLY A 202 -11.23 -15.25 -8.81
N LYS A 203 -9.91 -15.48 -8.82
CA LYS A 203 -9.22 -16.45 -7.95
C LYS A 203 -7.93 -15.92 -7.34
N LYS A 204 -7.19 -15.08 -8.07
CA LYS A 204 -5.92 -14.51 -7.64
C LYS A 204 -5.69 -13.13 -8.23
N TRP A 205 -4.79 -12.39 -7.58
CA TRP A 205 -4.26 -11.13 -8.07
C TRP A 205 -3.07 -11.37 -9.00
N THR A 206 -2.98 -10.56 -10.07
CA THR A 206 -1.83 -10.55 -10.99
C THR A 206 -1.40 -9.10 -11.23
N ILE A 207 -0.10 -8.82 -11.19
CA ILE A 207 0.43 -7.50 -11.54
C ILE A 207 0.16 -7.21 -13.03
N VAL A 208 -0.42 -6.05 -13.32
CA VAL A 208 -0.80 -5.61 -14.69
C VAL A 208 -0.17 -4.27 -15.08
N SER A 209 0.78 -3.77 -14.29
CA SER A 209 1.52 -2.55 -14.60
C SER A 209 2.99 -2.68 -14.23
N ASP A 210 3.81 -1.80 -14.81
CA ASP A 210 5.09 -1.43 -14.22
C ASP A 210 4.89 -0.53 -12.99
N TRP A 211 5.97 -0.23 -12.28
CA TRP A 211 5.95 0.73 -11.17
C TRP A 211 5.55 2.11 -11.68
N VAL A 212 4.45 2.63 -11.15
CA VAL A 212 3.92 3.95 -11.45
C VAL A 212 4.50 4.94 -10.44
N PRO A 213 5.32 5.92 -10.87
CA PRO A 213 5.92 6.89 -9.96
C PRO A 213 4.89 7.91 -9.46
N VAL A 214 5.15 8.48 -8.29
CA VAL A 214 4.38 9.59 -7.75
C VAL A 214 4.64 10.85 -8.58
N MET A 215 3.59 11.65 -8.84
CA MET A 215 3.71 13.01 -9.40
C MET A 215 4.29 13.97 -8.35
N ARG A 216 5.59 13.80 -8.04
CA ARG A 216 6.26 14.51 -6.93
C ARG A 216 6.25 16.02 -7.11
N ASP A 217 6.35 16.51 -8.34
CA ASP A 217 6.23 17.94 -8.68
C ASP A 217 4.88 18.54 -8.24
N VAL A 218 3.82 17.73 -8.19
CA VAL A 218 2.48 18.12 -7.76
C VAL A 218 2.28 17.91 -6.27
N VAL A 219 2.71 16.76 -5.74
CA VAL A 219 2.38 16.30 -4.39
C VAL A 219 3.36 16.83 -3.34
N ARG A 220 4.67 16.85 -3.62
CA ARG A 220 5.70 17.24 -2.64
C ARG A 220 5.52 18.66 -2.10
N PRO A 221 5.27 19.70 -2.92
CA PRO A 221 5.05 21.05 -2.38
C PRO A 221 3.83 21.15 -1.46
N LYS A 222 2.78 20.34 -1.72
CA LYS A 222 1.57 20.29 -0.89
C LYS A 222 1.85 19.61 0.45
N LEU A 223 2.62 18.51 0.44
CA LEU A 223 3.04 17.81 1.64
C LEU A 223 3.91 18.71 2.54
N GLU A 224 4.88 19.41 1.96
CA GLU A 224 5.76 20.31 2.72
C GLU A 224 4.98 21.49 3.31
N ALA A 225 4.07 22.10 2.55
CA ALA A 225 3.20 23.15 3.06
C ALA A 225 2.33 22.65 4.24
N ALA A 226 1.71 21.48 4.10
CA ALA A 226 0.92 20.86 5.16
C ALA A 226 1.76 20.52 6.40
N ALA A 227 2.97 19.98 6.22
CA ALA A 227 3.88 19.67 7.32
C ALA A 227 4.32 20.92 8.09
N VAL A 228 4.60 22.03 7.39
CA VAL A 228 4.93 23.32 8.03
C VAL A 228 3.72 23.89 8.79
N GLU A 229 2.53 23.82 8.20
CA GLU A 229 1.31 24.29 8.85
C GLU A 229 1.00 23.48 10.12
N GLU A 230 1.06 22.16 10.04
CA GLU A 230 0.79 21.28 11.16
C GLU A 230 1.85 21.40 12.25
N GLY A 231 3.13 21.49 11.87
CA GLY A 231 4.23 21.75 12.80
C GLY A 231 4.02 23.03 13.60
N LYS A 232 3.55 24.11 12.96
CA LYS A 232 3.21 25.36 13.67
C LYS A 232 2.06 25.18 14.65
N LYS A 233 0.98 24.47 14.28
CA LYS A 233 -0.16 24.20 15.17
C LYS A 233 0.24 23.43 16.41
N LEU A 234 1.15 22.46 16.26
CA LEU A 234 1.62 21.61 17.35
C LEU A 234 2.80 22.20 18.13
N GLY A 235 3.30 23.38 17.74
CA GLY A 235 4.46 24.01 18.36
C GLY A 235 5.79 23.27 18.09
N TYR A 236 5.85 22.46 17.03
CA TYR A 236 7.06 21.75 16.65
C TYR A 236 8.00 22.64 15.85
N THR A 237 9.29 22.56 16.21
CA THR A 237 10.37 23.16 15.42
C THR A 237 10.81 22.15 14.36
N MET A 238 10.84 22.57 13.10
CA MET A 238 11.38 21.77 12.00
C MET A 238 12.82 21.35 12.31
N ARG A 239 13.12 20.07 12.12
CA ARG A 239 14.47 19.53 12.32
C ARG A 239 15.39 20.02 11.20
N ASP A 240 16.65 20.25 11.58
CA ASP A 240 17.72 20.49 10.62
C ASP A 240 18.30 19.15 10.15
N CYS A 241 17.78 18.64 9.04
CA CYS A 241 18.18 17.34 8.51
C CYS A 241 19.66 17.27 8.11
N ALA A 242 20.35 18.39 7.90
CA ALA A 242 21.79 18.40 7.65
C ALA A 242 22.60 17.93 8.86
N LYS A 243 22.02 17.99 10.08
CA LYS A 243 22.65 17.49 11.32
C LYS A 243 22.35 16.02 11.61
N GLU A 244 21.48 15.40 10.81
CA GLU A 244 20.99 14.04 11.04
C GLU A 244 21.65 13.02 10.09
N GLN A 245 22.36 13.48 9.05
CA GLN A 245 23.13 12.66 8.10
C GLN A 245 24.35 11.96 8.71
#